data_AF-A0A392UVJ8-F1
#
_entry.id   AF-A0A392UVJ8-F1
#
_cell.length_a   1.000
_cell.length_b   1.000
_cell.length_c   1.000
_cell.angle_alpha   90.00
_cell.angle_beta   90.00
_cell.angle_gamma   90.00
#
_symmetry.space_group_name_H-M   'P 1'
#
loop_
_entity.id
_entity.type
_entity.pdbx_description
1 polymer ?
#
loop_
_entity_poly.entity_id
_entity_poly.type
_entity_poly.pdbx_seq_one_letter_code
_entity_poly.pdbx_strand_id
1 'polypeptide(L)' 'LSLVCERTTRSVKVGKLRLTNDVLEEVVEKQKTDTRLIKYKALTEQGKKLDIEIDVNGVMRCQ' A
#
# COMPACT_ATOMS: atom_id res chain seq x y z
N LEU A 1 10.01 -2.69 -8.10
CA LEU A 1 9.62 -3.68 -7.07
C LEU A 1 10.71 -4.74 -6.95
N SER A 2 11.22 -5.06 -5.76
CA SER A 2 12.22 -6.15 -5.61
C SER A 2 11.90 -7.05 -4.42
N LEU A 3 11.84 -8.36 -4.67
CA LEU A 3 11.73 -9.38 -3.64
C LEU A 3 13.13 -9.69 -3.11
N VAL A 4 13.34 -9.51 -1.81
CA VAL A 4 14.62 -9.85 -1.19
C VAL A 4 14.65 -11.34 -0.92
N CYS A 5 15.66 -12.06 -1.39
CA CYS A 5 15.83 -13.49 -1.13
C CYS A 5 17.24 -13.78 -0.61
N GLU A 6 17.33 -14.64 0.39
CA GLU A 6 18.58 -15.14 0.96
C GLU A 6 18.67 -16.65 0.75
N ARG A 7 19.74 -17.11 0.08
CA ARG A 7 19.97 -18.55 -0.14
C ARG A 7 20.73 -19.15 1.04
N THR A 8 20.23 -20.28 1.53
CA THR A 8 20.93 -21.16 2.46
C THR A 8 21.35 -22.45 1.74
N THR A 9 22.17 -23.28 2.38
CA THR A 9 22.71 -24.51 1.77
C THR A 9 21.65 -25.54 1.35
N ARG A 10 20.43 -25.46 1.88
CA ARG A 10 19.33 -26.40 1.58
C ARG A 10 18.01 -25.75 1.19
N SER A 11 17.89 -24.42 1.27
CA SER A 11 16.63 -23.72 1.01
C SER A 11 16.84 -22.24 0.65
N VAL A 12 15.77 -21.55 0.28
CA VAL A 12 15.76 -20.10 0.07
C VAL A 12 14.82 -19.45 1.07
N LYS A 13 15.32 -18.47 1.84
CA LYS A 13 14.47 -17.57 2.62
C LYS A 13 14.02 -16.43 1.72
N VAL A 14 12.71 -16.30 1.57
CA VAL A 14 12.11 -15.15 0.89
C VAL A 14 11.79 -14.09 1.95
N GLY A 15 12.30 -12.88 1.76
CA GLY A 15 12.20 -11.75 2.66
C GLY A 15 11.16 -10.72 2.22
N LYS A 16 11.17 -9.55 2.89
CA LYS A 16 10.23 -8.45 2.63
C LYS A 16 10.37 -7.92 1.20
N LEU A 17 9.23 -7.54 0.65
CA LEU A 17 9.15 -6.79 -0.59
C LEU A 17 9.65 -5.37 -0.36
N ARG A 18 10.66 -4.94 -1.11
CA ARG A 18 11.12 -3.55 -1.08
C ARG A 18 10.30 -2.73 -2.06
N LEU A 19 9.50 -1.83 -1.51
CA LEU A 19 8.82 -0.79 -2.28
C LEU A 19 9.82 0.32 -2.57
N THR A 20 9.95 0.70 -3.84
CA THR A 20 10.68 1.89 -4.25
C THR A 20 9.70 3.08 -4.30
N ASN A 21 10.21 4.30 -4.27
CA ASN A 21 9.36 5.50 -4.32
C ASN A 21 8.45 5.51 -5.54
N ASP A 22 8.93 5.04 -6.70
CA ASP A 22 8.13 4.96 -7.94
C ASP A 22 6.89 4.05 -7.77
N VAL A 23 7.01 2.98 -6.97
CA VAL A 23 5.88 2.09 -6.70
C VAL A 23 4.89 2.76 -5.77
N LEU A 24 5.36 3.51 -4.78
CA LEU A 24 4.48 4.27 -3.89
C LEU A 24 3.71 5.35 -4.66
N GLU A 25 4.39 6.05 -5.57
CA GLU A 25 3.76 7.05 -6.45
C GLU A 25 2.70 6.41 -7.36
N GLU A 26 3.02 5.26 -7.99
CA GLU A 26 2.05 4.52 -8.80
C GLU A 26 0.82 4.07 -7.99
N VAL A 27 1.04 3.61 -6.75
CA VAL A 27 -0.06 3.26 -5.84
C VAL A 27 -0.93 4.48 -5.56
N VAL A 28 -0.35 5.64 -5.24
CA VAL A 28 -1.11 6.87 -4.99
C VAL A 28 -1.96 7.26 -6.21
N GLU A 29 -1.39 7.24 -7.41
CA GLU A 29 -2.11 7.59 -8.65
C GLU A 29 -3.25 6.60 -8.96
N LYS A 30 -3.03 5.31 -8.72
CA LYS A 30 -4.08 4.29 -8.86
C LYS A 30 -5.19 4.47 -7.82
N GLN A 31 -4.85 4.82 -6.57
CA GLN A 31 -5.85 5.07 -5.54
C GLN A 31 -6.73 6.29 -5.85
N LYS A 32 -6.16 7.34 -6.46
CA LYS A 32 -6.89 8.54 -6.89
C LYS A 32 -7.90 8.28 -8.02
N THR A 33 -7.64 7.26 -8.84
CA THR A 33 -8.47 6.93 -10.01
C THR A 33 -9.46 5.79 -9.75
N ASP A 34 -9.20 4.95 -8.74
CA ASP A 34 -10.12 3.88 -8.36
C ASP A 34 -11.40 4.42 -7.70
N THR A 35 -12.52 4.24 -8.38
CA THR A 35 -13.84 4.74 -7.94
C THR A 35 -14.32 4.19 -6.58
N ARG A 36 -13.88 3.00 -6.16
CA ARG A 36 -14.24 2.47 -4.83
C ARG A 36 -13.40 3.14 -3.76
N LEU A 37 -12.10 3.32 -4.01
CA LEU A 37 -11.20 3.98 -3.06
C LEU A 37 -11.54 5.45 -2.87
N ILE A 38 -11.93 6.17 -3.93
CA ILE A 38 -12.45 7.54 -3.82
C ILE A 38 -13.67 7.60 -2.89
N LYS A 39 -14.60 6.64 -3.00
CA LYS A 39 -15.78 6.56 -2.12
C LYS A 39 -15.38 6.33 -0.68
N TYR A 40 -14.47 5.39 -0.42
CA TYR A 40 -13.99 5.13 0.93
C TYR A 40 -13.26 6.35 1.51
N LYS A 41 -12.43 7.04 0.72
CA LYS A 41 -11.76 8.28 1.13
C LYS A 41 -12.76 9.34 1.58
N ALA A 42 -13.82 9.56 0.80
CA ALA A 42 -14.87 10.52 1.15
C ALA A 42 -15.63 10.11 2.42
N LEU A 43 -15.86 8.81 2.65
CA LEU A 43 -16.50 8.32 3.88
C LEU A 43 -15.60 8.50 5.10
N THR A 44 -14.30 8.23 4.97
CA THR A 44 -13.31 8.45 6.04
C THR A 44 -13.18 9.95 6.37
N GLU A 45 -13.19 10.84 5.36
CA GLU A 45 -13.19 12.29 5.54
C GLU A 45 -14.49 12.81 6.19
N GLN A 46 -15.62 12.14 5.98
CA GLN A 46 -16.89 12.40 6.67
C GLN A 46 -16.89 11.89 8.13
N GLY A 47 -15.81 11.30 8.61
CA GLY A 47 -15.69 10.77 9.97
C GLY A 47 -16.36 9.42 10.19
N LYS A 48 -16.73 8.69 9.11
CA LYS A 48 -17.17 7.30 9.26
C LYS A 48 -15.96 6.42 9.54
N LYS A 49 -16.05 5.66 10.62
CA LYS A 49 -15.03 4.67 10.98
C LYS A 49 -15.07 3.54 9.97
N LEU A 50 -14.01 3.43 9.20
CA LEU A 50 -13.71 2.31 8.29
C LEU A 50 -12.37 1.73 8.71
N ASP A 51 -12.11 0.48 8.36
CA ASP A 51 -10.80 -0.17 8.58
C ASP A 51 -9.74 0.35 7.59
N ILE A 52 -9.80 1.63 7.23
CA ILE A 52 -8.94 2.28 6.26
C ILE A 52 -8.44 3.60 6.85
N GLU A 53 -7.12 3.76 6.92
CA GLU A 53 -6.44 4.98 7.34
C GLU A 53 -5.64 5.58 6.18
N ILE A 54 -5.49 6.90 6.19
CA ILE A 54 -4.62 7.62 5.24
C ILE A 54 -3.32 7.94 5.97
N ASP A 55 -2.20 7.46 5.45
CA ASP A 55 -0.89 7.72 6.05
C ASP A 55 -0.37 9.14 5.75
N VAL A 56 0.78 9.48 6.33
CA VAL A 56 1.45 10.79 6.15
C VAL A 56 1.84 11.09 4.70
N ASN A 57 1.91 10.06 3.84
CA ASN A 57 2.23 10.20 2.42
C ASN A 57 0.95 10.26 1.56
N GLY A 58 -0.24 10.28 2.16
CA GLY A 58 -1.52 10.29 1.47
C GLY A 58 -1.96 8.93 0.91
N VAL A 59 -1.32 7.83 1.32
CA VAL A 59 -1.67 6.48 0.89
C VAL A 59 -2.75 5.90 1.80
N MET A 60 -3.84 5.40 1.21
CA MET A 60 -4.87 4.64 1.92
C MET A 60 -4.33 3.24 2.26
N ARG A 61 -4.44 2.84 3.52
CA ARG A 61 -4.00 1.56 4.07
C ARG A 61 -5.12 0.92 4.86
N CYS A 62 -5.27 -0.40 4.76
CA CYS A 62 -6.15 -1.14 5.65
C CYS A 62 -5.48 -1.29 7.03
N GLN A 63 -6.27 -1.18 8.10
CA GLN A 63 -5.84 -1.53 9.46
C GLN A 63 -5.78 -3.03 9.70
#